data_AF-A0A8T5G2D7-F1
#
_entry.id   AF-A0A8T5G2D7-F1
#
_cell.length_a   1.000
_cell.length_b   1.000
_cell.length_c   1.000
_cell.angle_alpha   90.00
_cell.angle_beta   90.00
_cell.angle_gamma   90.00
#
_symmetry.space_group_name_H-M   'P 1'
#
loop_
_entity.id
_entity.type
_entity.pdbx_description
1 polymer ?
#
loop_
_entity_poly.entity_id
_entity_poly.type
_entity_poly.pdbx_seq_one_letter_code
_entity_poly.pdbx_strand_id
1 'polypeptide(L)' 'MVNLFNKKKHGEKMLKCPRCKIYMEKIKKQDVIIDICNKCNGMWLDDEEIDKLIKLGGKDESKKKSK' A
#
# COMPACT_ATOMS: atom_id res chain seq x y z
N MET A 1 9.30 -12.58 -26.15
CA MET A 1 8.03 -11.84 -26.03
C MET A 1 7.59 -11.92 -24.57
N VAL A 2 8.03 -10.98 -23.73
CA VAL A 2 7.55 -10.96 -22.35
C VAL A 2 6.20 -10.24 -22.35
N ASN A 3 5.14 -10.98 -22.09
CA ASN A 3 3.82 -10.41 -21.83
C ASN A 3 3.96 -9.45 -20.65
N LEU A 4 3.83 -8.14 -20.91
CA LEU A 4 3.65 -7.15 -19.87
C LEU A 4 2.29 -7.42 -19.22
N PHE A 5 2.32 -8.17 -18.11
CA PHE A 5 1.23 -8.37 -17.18
C PHE A 5 0.43 -7.07 -17.03
N ASN A 6 -0.86 -7.15 -17.36
CA ASN A 6 -1.84 -6.09 -17.20
C ASN A 6 -1.97 -5.78 -15.70
N LYS A 7 -1.09 -4.92 -15.17
CA LYS A 7 -1.08 -4.50 -13.77
C LYS A 7 -2.34 -3.67 -13.53
N LYS A 8 -3.37 -4.28 -12.94
CA LYS A 8 -4.55 -3.55 -12.46
C LYS A 8 -4.07 -2.45 -11.52
N LYS A 9 -4.37 -1.19 -11.83
CA LYS A 9 -4.06 -0.06 -10.95
C LYS A 9 -5.15 0.03 -9.89
N HIS A 10 -4.84 -0.40 -8.67
CA HIS A 10 -5.78 -0.35 -7.55
C HIS A 10 -6.02 1.07 -6.99
N GLY A 11 -5.32 2.09 -7.52
CA GLY A 11 -5.40 3.47 -7.05
C GLY A 11 -6.44 4.39 -7.72
N GLU A 12 -7.44 3.89 -8.45
CA GLU A 12 -8.34 4.77 -9.24
C GLU A 12 -9.70 5.07 -8.57
N LYS A 13 -10.25 4.16 -7.75
CA LYS A 13 -11.57 4.37 -7.12
C LYS A 13 -11.49 5.28 -5.88
N MET A 14 -12.45 6.18 -5.71
CA MET A 14 -12.58 6.98 -4.47
C MET A 14 -13.20 6.12 -3.36
N LEU A 15 -12.48 5.95 -2.26
CA LEU A 15 -12.91 5.14 -1.13
C LEU A 15 -13.54 6.03 -0.04
N LYS A 16 -14.63 5.55 0.58
CA LYS A 16 -15.20 6.16 1.80
C LYS A 16 -14.77 5.37 3.03
N CYS A 17 -14.31 6.07 4.05
CA CYS A 17 -13.98 5.46 5.34
C CYS A 17 -15.23 4.75 5.92
N PRO A 18 -15.15 3.46 6.27
CA PRO A 18 -16.31 2.73 6.81
C PRO A 18 -16.76 3.26 8.18
N ARG A 19 -15.84 3.84 8.96
CA ARG A 19 -16.08 4.43 10.28
C ARG A 19 -16.62 5.86 10.17
N CYS A 20 -15.97 6.72 9.39
CA CYS A 20 -16.29 8.15 9.33
C CYS A 20 -17.25 8.54 8.19
N LYS A 21 -17.47 7.65 7.22
CA LYS A 21 -18.29 7.85 6.01
C LYS A 21 -17.86 9.02 5.10
N ILE A 22 -16.64 9.51 5.27
CA ILE A 22 -16.02 10.55 4.43
C ILE A 22 -15.06 9.95 3.42
N TYR A 23 -14.76 10.69 2.34
CA TYR A 23 -13.75 10.27 1.38
C TYR A 23 -12.35 10.22 2.02
N MET A 24 -11.60 9.19 1.66
CA MET A 24 -10.23 8.99 2.08
C MET A 24 -9.27 9.68 1.11
N GLU A 25 -8.12 10.09 1.63
CA GLU A 25 -7.05 10.71 0.87
C GLU A 25 -6.02 9.65 0.46
N LYS A 26 -5.52 9.73 -0.78
CA LYS A 26 -4.51 8.80 -1.28
C LYS A 26 -3.12 9.36 -1.02
N ILE A 27 -2.34 8.62 -0.24
CA ILE A 27 -0.93 8.91 -0.01
C ILE A 27 -0.10 7.88 -0.78
N LYS A 28 0.77 8.37 -1.67
CA LYS A 28 1.74 7.52 -2.37
C LYS A 28 3.01 7.41 -1.53
N LYS A 29 3.36 6.20 -1.09
CA LYS A 29 4.61 5.90 -0.41
C LYS A 29 5.42 4.90 -1.24
N GLN A 30 6.55 5.35 -1.79
CA GLN A 30 7.35 4.58 -2.74
C GLN A 30 6.49 4.12 -3.93
N ASP A 31 6.21 2.82 -4.04
CA ASP A 31 5.37 2.20 -5.08
C ASP A 31 4.04 1.64 -4.54
N VAL A 32 3.64 2.05 -3.33
CA VAL A 32 2.37 1.67 -2.70
C VAL A 32 1.49 2.91 -2.57
N ILE A 33 0.24 2.81 -2.99
CA ILE A 33 -0.79 3.81 -2.73
C ILE A 33 -1.50 3.36 -1.45
N ILE A 34 -1.80 4.29 -0.55
CA ILE A 34 -2.48 4.00 0.71
C ILE A 34 -3.62 5.00 0.85
N ASP A 35 -4.84 4.50 1.03
CA ASP A 35 -5.99 5.35 1.37
C ASP A 35 -6.00 5.62 2.89
N ILE A 36 -5.97 6.90 3.29
CA ILE A 36 -5.95 7.33 4.69
C ILE A 36 -7.15 8.24 4.97
N CYS A 37 -7.87 7.98 6.06
CA CYS A 37 -8.94 8.84 6.51
C CYS A 37 -8.39 10.01 7.35
N ASN A 38 -8.59 11.25 6.89
CA ASN A 38 -8.15 12.46 7.58
C ASN A 38 -8.88 12.76 8.92
N LYS A 39 -9.96 12.03 9.24
CA LYS A 39 -10.73 12.22 10.48
C LYS A 39 -10.34 11.25 11.59
N CYS A 40 -10.08 9.98 11.26
CA CYS A 40 -9.75 8.95 12.25
C CYS A 40 -8.37 8.33 12.08
N ASN A 41 -7.60 8.76 11.08
CA ASN A 41 -6.29 8.22 10.71
C ASN A 41 -6.32 6.71 10.38
N GLY A 42 -7.49 6.17 10.06
CA GLY A 42 -7.61 4.79 9.60
C GLY A 42 -7.00 4.61 8.21
N MET A 43 -6.21 3.57 8.04
CA MET A 43 -5.63 3.17 6.75
C MET A 43 -6.45 2.05 6.11
N TRP A 44 -6.59 2.10 4.80
CA TRP A 44 -7.16 1.03 4.00
C TRP A 44 -6.13 0.58 2.98
N LEU A 45 -5.88 -0.73 2.97
CA LEU A 45 -4.93 -1.41 2.11
C LEU A 45 -5.63 -2.63 1.53
N ASP A 46 -5.41 -2.91 0.25
CA ASP A 46 -5.77 -4.21 -0.31
C ASP A 46 -4.67 -5.27 -0.08
N ASP A 47 -4.99 -6.53 -0.35
CA ASP A 47 -4.07 -7.64 -0.11
C ASP A 47 -2.76 -7.50 -0.91
N GLU A 48 -2.79 -6.88 -2.10
CA GLU A 48 -1.61 -6.64 -2.92
C GLU A 48 -0.73 -5.51 -2.37
N GLU A 49 -1.32 -4.46 -1.82
CA GLU A 49 -0.63 -3.36 -1.15
C GLU A 49 0.04 -3.83 0.14
N ILE A 50 -0.62 -4.71 0.91
CA ILE A 50 -0.05 -5.34 2.10
C ILE A 50 1.17 -6.18 1.73
N ASP A 51 1.09 -7.03 0.71
CA ASP A 51 2.22 -7.87 0.26
C ASP A 51 3.42 -7.00 -0.18
N LYS A 52 3.18 -5.88 -0.87
CA LYS A 52 4.25 -4.91 -1.21
C LYS A 52 4.86 -4.29 0.04
N LEU A 53 4.04 -3.86 1.01
CA LEU A 53 4.53 -3.28 2.26
C LEU A 53 5.35 -4.27 3.08
N ILE A 54 4.95 -5.55 3.13
CA ILE A 54 5.69 -6.62 3.83
C ILE A 54 7.04 -6.86 3.13
N LYS A 55 7.08 -6.93 1.80
CA LYS A 55 8.33 -7.07 1.04
C LYS A 55 9.28 -5.89 1.24
N LEU A 56 8.75 -4.69 1.45
CA LEU A 56 9.53 -3.48 1.74
C LEU A 56 9.99 -3.44 3.21
N GLY A 57 9.14 -3.84 4.15
CA GLY A 57 9.40 -3.83 5.59
C GLY A 57 10.22 -5.02 6.09
N GLY A 58 10.30 -6.12 5.32
CA GLY A 58 11.08 -7.32 5.64
C GLY A 58 12.59 -7.20 5.41
N LYS A 59 13.09 -6.03 5.00
CA LYS A 59 14.54 -5.76 4.90
C LYS A 59 15.12 -5.17 6.19
N ASP A 60 14.74 -5.73 7.33
CA ASP A 60 15.66 -5.86 8.47
C ASP A 60 16.47 -7.16 8.28
N GLU A 61 17.12 -7.31 7.13
CA GLU A 61 18.24 -8.23 7.01
C GLU A 61 19.41 -7.61 7.78
N SER A 62 19.50 -8.04 9.03
CA SER A 62 20.73 -8.17 9.78
C SER A 62 21.86 -8.57 8.82
N LYS A 63 22.67 -7.61 8.35
CA LYS A 63 23.99 -7.90 7.80
C LYS A 63 24.89 -8.38 8.95
N LYS A 64 24.67 -9.61 9.43
CA LYS A 64 25.75 -10.42 9.99
C LYS A 64 26.60 -10.87 8.81
N LYS A 65 27.56 -10.02 8.40
CA LYS A 65 28.75 -10.53 7.70
C LYS A 65 29.73 -10.94 8.78
N SER A 66 29.63 -12.20 9.21
CA SER A 66 30.75 -12.92 9.78
C SER A 66 31.67 -13.36 8.65
N LYS A 67 32.96 -13.19 8.92
CA LYS A 67 34.14 -13.72 8.23
C LYS A 67 34.67 -12.91 7.05
#